data_AF-A0A958JW35-F1
#
_entry.id   AF-A0A958JW35-F1
#
_cell.length_a   1.000
_cell.length_b   1.000
_cell.length_c   1.000
_cell.angle_alpha   90.00
_cell.angle_beta   90.00
_cell.angle_gamma   90.00
#
_symmetry.space_group_name_H-M   'P 1'
#
loop_
_entity.id
_entity.type
_entity.pdbx_description
1 polymer ?
#
loop_
_entity_poly.entity_id
_entity_poly.type
_entity_poly.pdbx_seq_one_letter_code
_entity_poly.pdbx_strand_id
1 'polypeptide(L)'
;MRYTSFFFIQCFMVTLTACVAVGDRPTVSAQKPPHSINSFEDCVAAGYPIMRSLPAKCKTADGRTFIDQKVYSPSKKSRQAGCKNLCGNGVCDQIVCAALDCPCPEDPHSCPADCTTSLDW
;
A
#
# COMPACT_ATOMS: atom_id res chain seq x y z
N MET A 1 -66.99 -18.06 18.03
CA MET A 1 -65.57 -17.61 18.10
C MET A 1 -64.64 -18.81 18.16
N ARG A 2 -64.47 -19.56 17.05
CA ARG A 2 -63.53 -20.70 16.95
C ARG A 2 -62.50 -20.53 15.81
N TYR A 3 -62.63 -19.47 15.00
CA TYR A 3 -61.80 -19.21 13.83
C TYR A 3 -60.50 -18.44 14.12
N THR A 4 -60.43 -17.72 15.24
CA THR A 4 -59.24 -16.94 15.61
C THR A 4 -58.07 -17.82 16.04
N SER A 5 -58.33 -19.04 16.55
CA SER A 5 -57.28 -19.95 17.00
C SER A 5 -56.63 -20.75 15.87
N PHE A 6 -57.35 -21.01 14.77
CA PHE A 6 -56.81 -21.77 13.63
C PHE A 6 -55.86 -20.92 12.77
N PHE A 7 -56.09 -19.61 12.67
CA PHE A 7 -55.21 -18.69 11.94
C PHE A 7 -53.82 -18.56 12.58
N PHE A 8 -53.75 -18.50 13.91
CA PHE A 8 -52.45 -18.42 14.61
C PHE A 8 -51.63 -19.71 14.46
N ILE A 9 -52.27 -20.88 14.44
CA ILE A 9 -51.57 -22.18 14.30
C ILE A 9 -51.08 -22.39 12.86
N GLN A 10 -51.86 -21.98 11.85
CA GLN A 10 -51.41 -22.03 10.45
C GLN A 10 -50.26 -21.06 10.17
N CYS A 11 -50.28 -19.85 10.73
CA CYS A 11 -49.15 -18.92 10.59
C CYS A 11 -47.86 -19.46 11.22
N PHE A 12 -47.93 -20.09 12.39
CA PHE A 12 -46.75 -20.59 13.10
C PHE A 12 -46.06 -21.76 12.34
N MET A 13 -46.86 -22.63 11.73
CA MET A 13 -46.34 -23.76 10.94
C MET A 13 -45.71 -23.32 9.61
N VAL A 14 -46.24 -22.25 8.98
CA VAL A 14 -45.65 -21.64 7.78
C VAL A 14 -44.34 -20.91 8.09
N THR A 15 -44.19 -20.34 9.29
CA THR A 15 -42.93 -19.68 9.71
C THR A 15 -41.82 -20.67 10.08
N LEU A 16 -42.16 -21.85 10.61
CA LEU A 16 -41.17 -22.88 10.98
C LEU A 16 -40.63 -23.66 9.78
N THR A 17 -41.43 -23.85 8.72
CA THR A 17 -41.00 -24.56 7.51
C THR A 17 -40.09 -23.74 6.59
N ALA A 18 -39.99 -22.42 6.80
CA ALA A 18 -39.09 -21.56 6.04
C ALA A 18 -37.63 -21.54 6.54
N CYS A 19 -37.35 -22.05 7.74
CA CYS A 19 -36.00 -21.98 8.33
C CYS A 19 -35.06 -23.15 7.98
N VAL A 20 -35.56 -24.25 7.42
CA VAL A 20 -34.76 -25.49 7.21
C VAL A 20 -33.97 -25.49 5.88
N ALA A 21 -34.13 -24.49 5.01
CA ALA A 21 -33.51 -24.47 3.68
C ALA A 21 -32.37 -23.45 3.50
N VAL A 22 -31.77 -22.91 4.58
CA VAL A 22 -30.50 -22.17 4.47
C VAL A 22 -29.36 -23.17 4.68
N GLY A 23 -29.11 -23.98 3.66
CA GLY A 23 -27.84 -24.68 3.53
C GLY A 23 -26.76 -23.65 3.25
N ASP A 24 -25.84 -23.46 4.20
CA ASP A 24 -24.58 -22.76 3.98
C ASP A 24 -23.82 -23.48 2.86
N ARG A 25 -23.98 -22.99 1.62
CA ARG A 25 -23.02 -23.29 0.56
C ARG A 25 -21.70 -22.67 1.02
N PRO A 26 -20.59 -23.42 1.11
CA PRO A 26 -19.28 -22.79 1.18
C PRO A 26 -19.15 -21.93 -0.09
N THR A 27 -19.24 -20.62 0.09
CA THR A 27 -18.92 -19.64 -0.94
C THR A 27 -17.46 -19.86 -1.28
N VAL A 28 -17.20 -20.66 -2.33
CA VAL A 28 -15.89 -20.73 -2.97
C VAL A 28 -15.58 -19.30 -3.39
N SER A 29 -14.66 -18.70 -2.63
CA SER A 29 -14.13 -17.37 -2.85
C SER A 29 -13.81 -17.20 -4.32
N ALA A 30 -14.32 -16.12 -4.92
CA ALA A 30 -14.18 -15.78 -6.32
C ALA A 30 -12.73 -16.01 -6.78
N GLN A 31 -12.54 -17.13 -7.49
CA GLN A 31 -11.26 -17.52 -8.03
C GLN A 31 -11.00 -16.61 -9.23
N LYS A 32 -10.21 -15.56 -9.00
CA LYS A 32 -9.69 -14.69 -10.07
C LYS A 32 -9.02 -15.61 -11.10
N PRO A 33 -9.42 -15.57 -12.38
CA PRO A 33 -8.89 -16.48 -13.39
C PRO A 33 -7.36 -16.36 -13.45
N PRO A 34 -6.64 -17.48 -13.66
CA PRO A 34 -5.17 -17.57 -13.51
C PRO A 34 -4.35 -16.79 -14.55
N HIS A 35 -4.97 -15.96 -15.39
CA HIS A 35 -4.35 -15.51 -16.62
C HIS A 35 -3.66 -14.13 -16.55
N SER A 36 -3.69 -13.42 -15.42
CA SER A 36 -3.02 -12.12 -15.31
C SER A 36 -2.58 -11.77 -13.88
N ILE A 37 -1.54 -12.46 -13.40
CA ILE A 37 -0.80 -12.03 -12.20
C ILE A 37 0.13 -10.91 -12.62
N ASN A 38 -0.13 -9.70 -12.13
CA ASN A 38 0.65 -8.51 -12.47
C ASN A 38 1.22 -7.79 -11.22
N SER A 39 1.01 -8.35 -10.03
CA SER A 39 1.45 -7.74 -8.77
C SER A 39 1.86 -8.80 -7.74
N PHE A 40 2.61 -8.37 -6.72
CA PHE A 40 2.94 -9.22 -5.58
C PHE A 40 1.67 -9.70 -4.84
N GLU A 41 0.71 -8.80 -4.65
CA GLU A 41 -0.59 -9.11 -4.00
C GLU A 41 -1.35 -10.18 -4.79
N ASP A 42 -1.41 -10.04 -6.13
CA ASP A 42 -2.04 -11.04 -6.99
C ASP A 42 -1.33 -12.40 -6.93
N CYS A 43 0.00 -12.39 -6.82
CA CYS A 43 0.79 -13.62 -6.73
C CYS A 43 0.51 -14.36 -5.41
N VAL A 44 0.42 -13.63 -4.29
CA VAL A 44 0.08 -14.21 -2.98
C VAL A 44 -1.39 -14.66 -2.94
N ALA A 45 -2.32 -13.87 -3.47
CA ALA A 45 -3.74 -14.21 -3.54
C ALA A 45 -3.99 -15.45 -4.41
N ALA A 46 -3.14 -15.68 -5.42
CA ALA A 46 -3.16 -16.89 -6.23
C ALA A 46 -2.50 -18.12 -5.55
N GLY A 47 -1.95 -17.97 -4.34
CA GLY A 47 -1.44 -19.07 -3.53
C GLY A 47 -0.01 -19.51 -3.86
N TYR A 48 0.77 -18.68 -4.56
CA TYR A 48 2.15 -19.00 -4.90
C TYR A 48 3.12 -18.86 -3.70
N PRO A 49 4.24 -19.59 -3.70
CA PRO A 49 5.19 -19.56 -2.58
C PRO A 49 5.87 -18.19 -2.44
N ILE A 50 5.88 -17.70 -1.20
CA ILE A 50 6.65 -16.51 -0.79
C ILE A 50 8.02 -16.95 -0.28
N MET A 51 9.08 -16.38 -0.85
CA MET A 51 10.45 -16.56 -0.40
C MET A 51 10.71 -15.70 0.83
N ARG A 52 11.41 -16.27 1.82
CA ARG A 52 11.85 -15.59 3.05
C ARG A 52 13.06 -14.69 2.80
N SER A 53 12.95 -13.74 1.86
CA SER A 53 13.94 -12.68 1.64
C SER A 53 13.38 -11.33 2.07
N LEU A 54 14.26 -10.34 2.26
CA LEU A 54 13.86 -8.94 2.43
C LEU A 54 14.45 -8.13 1.25
N PRO A 55 13.61 -7.49 0.41
CA PRO A 55 12.14 -7.56 0.40
C PRO A 55 11.60 -8.95 0.05
N ALA A 56 10.36 -9.23 0.46
CA ALA A 56 9.66 -10.49 0.18
C ALA A 56 9.47 -10.68 -1.33
N LYS A 57 9.55 -11.92 -1.80
CA LYS A 57 9.40 -12.27 -3.22
C LYS A 57 8.39 -13.40 -3.37
N CYS A 58 7.51 -13.32 -4.36
CA CYS A 58 6.54 -14.36 -4.69
C CYS A 58 6.84 -14.91 -6.08
N LYS A 59 6.91 -16.24 -6.23
CA LYS A 59 7.32 -16.91 -7.47
C LYS A 59 6.17 -17.70 -8.08
N THR A 60 5.83 -17.39 -9.33
CA THR A 60 4.75 -18.06 -10.06
C THR A 60 5.24 -19.31 -10.80
N ALA A 61 4.30 -20.18 -11.22
CA ALA A 61 4.61 -21.44 -11.90
C ALA A 61 5.25 -21.25 -13.29
N ASP A 62 4.96 -20.14 -13.95
CA ASP A 62 5.58 -19.70 -15.20
C ASP A 62 6.97 -19.04 -14.99
N GLY A 63 7.47 -19.00 -13.74
CA GLY A 63 8.81 -18.55 -13.41
C GLY A 63 8.95 -17.04 -13.19
N ARG A 64 7.87 -16.25 -13.33
CA ARG A 64 7.89 -14.83 -12.95
C ARG A 64 8.06 -14.68 -11.43
N THR A 65 8.70 -13.60 -11.01
CA THR A 65 8.90 -13.28 -9.60
C THR A 65 8.43 -11.85 -9.34
N PHE A 66 7.54 -11.69 -8.38
CA PHE A 66 7.01 -10.40 -7.94
C PHE A 66 7.65 -10.04 -6.60
N ILE A 67 8.08 -8.79 -6.43
CA ILE A 67 8.72 -8.29 -5.20
C ILE A 67 7.74 -7.40 -4.47
N ASP A 68 7.67 -7.51 -3.14
CA ASP A 68 6.90 -6.58 -2.33
C ASP A 68 7.55 -5.19 -2.29
N GLN A 69 7.02 -4.28 -3.10
CA GLN A 69 7.47 -2.89 -3.18
C GLN A 69 7.06 -2.07 -1.95
N LYS A 70 6.10 -2.52 -1.12
CA LYS A 70 5.65 -1.77 0.06
C LYS A 70 6.75 -1.68 1.13
N VAL A 71 7.62 -2.70 1.19
CA VAL A 71 8.78 -2.75 2.11
C VAL A 71 9.90 -1.82 1.65
N TYR A 72 10.06 -1.66 0.33
CA TYR A 72 10.98 -0.68 -0.25
C TYR A 72 10.18 0.56 -0.64
N SER A 73 9.58 1.23 0.34
CA SER A 73 9.49 2.68 0.21
C SER A 73 10.89 3.17 0.58
N PRO A 74 11.77 3.56 -0.37
CA PRO A 74 12.68 4.62 -0.03
C PRO A 74 11.72 5.74 0.29
N SER A 75 11.46 5.93 1.60
CA SER A 75 10.78 7.10 2.09
C SER A 75 11.32 8.21 1.23
N LYS A 76 10.46 8.96 0.54
CA LYS A 76 10.86 10.27 0.04
C LYS A 76 11.15 11.12 1.29
N LYS A 77 12.18 10.79 2.05
CA LYS A 77 13.15 11.76 2.46
C LYS A 77 13.60 12.33 1.13
N SER A 78 12.89 13.39 0.73
CA SER A 78 13.52 14.46 -0.01
C SER A 78 14.90 14.67 0.63
N ARG A 79 15.89 15.07 -0.15
CA ARG A 79 17.28 15.22 0.31
C ARG A 79 17.46 16.16 1.54
N GLN A 80 16.39 16.57 2.21
CA GLN A 80 16.28 17.51 3.31
C GLN A 80 15.79 16.93 4.64
N ALA A 81 15.51 15.63 4.79
CA ALA A 81 15.08 15.11 6.10
C ALA A 81 16.28 14.95 7.07
N GLY A 82 16.76 16.10 7.55
CA GLY A 82 17.89 16.27 8.47
C GLY A 82 18.80 17.46 8.18
N CYS A 83 18.51 18.35 7.22
CA CYS A 83 19.32 19.57 7.00
C CYS A 83 18.45 20.83 7.06
N LYS A 84 19.05 21.95 7.44
CA LYS A 84 18.37 23.25 7.56
C LYS A 84 18.55 24.05 6.28
N ASN A 85 17.45 24.43 5.63
CA ASN A 85 17.52 25.34 4.48
C ASN A 85 17.77 26.77 4.98
N LEU A 86 18.87 27.39 4.53
CA LEU A 86 19.23 28.77 4.88
C LEU A 86 19.21 29.70 3.67
N CYS A 87 18.63 29.27 2.56
CA CYS A 87 18.53 30.06 1.35
C CYS A 87 17.90 31.44 1.61
N GLY A 88 18.56 32.47 1.11
CA GLY A 88 18.28 33.88 1.38
C GLY A 88 19.03 34.46 2.58
N ASN A 89 20.06 33.79 3.10
CA ASN A 89 20.92 34.31 4.18
C ASN A 89 22.08 35.17 3.64
N GLY A 90 22.23 35.26 2.32
CA GLY A 90 23.30 35.99 1.64
C GLY A 90 24.61 35.21 1.49
N VAL A 91 24.61 33.90 1.75
CA VAL A 91 25.79 33.01 1.66
C VAL A 91 25.42 31.73 0.90
N CYS A 92 26.21 31.40 -0.13
CA CYS A 92 25.99 30.18 -0.91
C CYS A 92 26.62 28.93 -0.26
N ASP A 93 25.81 28.12 0.42
CA ASP A 93 26.25 26.96 1.22
C ASP A 93 26.43 25.66 0.40
N GLN A 94 27.35 25.63 -0.59
CA GLN A 94 27.54 24.50 -1.52
C GLN A 94 28.10 23.20 -0.89
N ILE A 95 28.88 23.30 0.20
CA ILE A 95 29.54 22.15 0.83
C ILE A 95 29.14 22.10 2.31
N VAL A 96 28.36 21.09 2.67
CA VAL A 96 27.84 20.91 4.02
C VAL A 96 27.98 19.47 4.48
N CYS A 97 28.43 19.31 5.72
CA CYS A 97 28.52 18.00 6.37
C CYS A 97 27.10 17.44 6.60
N ALA A 98 26.89 16.14 6.38
CA ALA A 98 25.58 15.50 6.47
C ALA A 98 25.08 15.26 7.92
N ALA A 99 25.03 16.29 8.76
CA ALA A 99 24.56 16.23 10.15
C ALA A 99 23.25 17.01 10.38
N LEU A 100 22.57 16.75 11.52
CA LEU A 100 21.19 17.17 11.81
C LEU A 100 20.94 18.69 11.96
N ASP A 101 22.01 19.49 12.05
CA ASP A 101 21.97 20.95 12.20
C ASP A 101 22.85 21.68 11.18
N CYS A 102 23.33 20.97 10.16
CA CYS A 102 24.12 21.59 9.09
C CYS A 102 23.20 22.23 8.04
N PRO A 103 23.65 23.31 7.36
CA PRO A 103 22.93 23.85 6.21
C PRO A 103 22.75 22.78 5.13
N CYS A 104 21.80 22.97 4.23
CA CYS A 104 21.65 22.10 3.06
C CYS A 104 22.62 22.56 1.95
N PRO A 105 23.09 21.66 1.08
CA PRO A 105 23.94 22.06 -0.02
C PRO A 105 23.11 22.88 -1.00
N GLU A 106 23.50 24.14 -1.19
CA GLU A 106 22.84 25.07 -2.09
C GLU A 106 23.61 25.16 -3.40
N ASP A 107 22.91 25.10 -4.52
CA ASP A 107 23.46 25.25 -5.86
C ASP A 107 22.67 26.32 -6.62
N PRO A 108 23.16 26.85 -7.76
CA PRO A 108 22.46 27.89 -8.51
C PRO A 108 21.04 27.52 -8.96
N HIS A 109 20.71 26.23 -9.04
CA HIS A 109 19.38 25.73 -9.36
C HIS A 109 18.51 25.53 -8.09
N SER A 110 19.10 25.19 -6.93
CA SER A 110 18.37 24.96 -5.68
C SER A 110 18.20 26.20 -4.79
N CYS A 111 19.13 27.17 -4.83
CA CYS A 111 19.01 28.49 -4.20
C CYS A 111 19.61 29.59 -5.09
N PRO A 112 18.87 30.07 -6.12
CA PRO A 112 19.35 31.15 -6.99
C PRO A 112 19.44 32.51 -6.27
N ALA A 113 18.87 32.66 -5.07
CA ALA A 113 18.93 33.90 -4.31
C ALA A 113 20.35 34.20 -3.82
N ASP A 114 21.04 33.18 -3.29
CA ASP A 114 22.39 33.33 -2.73
C ASP A 114 23.47 32.74 -3.67
N CYS A 115 23.14 31.72 -4.46
CA CYS A 115 24.07 31.03 -5.35
C CYS A 115 23.99 31.47 -6.82
N THR A 116 23.61 32.72 -7.11
CA THR A 116 23.71 33.27 -8.48
C THR A 116 25.13 33.16 -8.99
N THR A 117 25.39 32.11 -9.78
CA THR A 117 26.62 31.80 -10.53
C THR A 117 27.82 32.62 -10.09
N SER A 118 28.59 32.12 -9.13
CA SER A 118 29.92 32.62 -8.82
C SER A 118 30.85 32.41 -10.02
N LEU A 119 30.68 33.26 -11.05
CA LEU A 119 31.76 33.79 -11.86
C LEU A 119 32.14 35.13 -11.23
N ASP A 120 32.63 35.09 -10.00
CA ASP A 120 33.36 36.20 -9.42
C ASP A 120 34.47 35.62 -8.54
N TRP A 121 35.66 35.65 -9.15
CA TRP A 121 37.05 35.59 -8.66
C TRP A 121 37.58 34.32 -7.96
#